data_AF-A0A6N7BHA5-F1
#
_entry.id   AF-A0A6N7BHA5-F1
#
_cell.length_a   1.000
_cell.length_b   1.000
_cell.length_c   1.000
_cell.angle_alpha   90.00
_cell.angle_beta   90.00
_cell.angle_gamma   90.00
#
_symmetry.space_group_name_H-M   'P 1'
#
loop_
_entity.id
_entity.type
_entity.pdbx_description
1 polymer ?
#
loop_
_entity_poly.entity_id
_entity_poly.type
_entity_poly.pdbx_seq_one_letter_code
_entity_poly.pdbx_strand_id
1 'polypeptide(L)'
;MIVLDLLDVLDYLAEDQRELALSALFSELTIYSHYVILESQLNWDGDASYTEFKKYQNEVIRECVKIEISFWGSVLRRYLGLEPLTHRTELWL
;
A
#
# COMPACT_ATOMS: atom_id res chain seq x y z
N MET A 1 13.25 0.73 -6.09
CA MET A 1 12.95 0.09 -4.78
C MET A 1 12.00 -1.07 -5.05
N ILE A 2 12.05 -2.20 -4.35
CA ILE A 2 11.03 -3.25 -4.51
C ILE A 2 9.94 -3.14 -3.44
N VAL A 3 8.80 -3.79 -3.68
CA VAL A 3 7.69 -3.82 -2.71
C VAL A 3 8.14 -4.26 -1.32
N LEU A 4 8.94 -5.33 -1.20
CA LEU A 4 9.42 -5.81 0.11
C LEU A 4 10.22 -4.74 0.86
N ASP A 5 11.20 -4.12 0.19
CA ASP A 5 12.06 -3.10 0.80
C ASP A 5 11.23 -1.93 1.32
N LEU A 6 10.22 -1.49 0.54
CA LEU A 6 9.32 -0.43 0.96
C LEU A 6 8.56 -0.82 2.23
N LEU A 7 7.97 -2.02 2.27
CA LEU A 7 7.23 -2.47 3.44
C LEU A 7 8.13 -2.52 4.68
N ASP A 8 9.40 -2.92 4.56
CA ASP A 8 10.30 -3.00 5.72
C ASP A 8 10.64 -1.62 6.30
N VAL A 9 10.69 -0.57 5.46
CA VAL A 9 11.11 0.78 5.88
C VAL A 9 9.94 1.76 6.08
N LEU A 10 8.71 1.38 5.73
CA LEU A 10 7.56 2.29 5.63
C LEU A 10 7.27 3.13 6.89
N ASP A 11 7.52 2.56 8.07
CA ASP A 11 7.30 3.23 9.36
C ASP A 11 8.40 4.22 9.75
N TYR A 12 9.53 4.18 9.06
CA TYR A 12 10.73 4.96 9.37
C TYR A 12 11.01 6.07 8.34
N LEU A 13 10.24 6.13 7.25
CA LEU A 13 10.40 7.14 6.21
C LEU A 13 10.02 8.53 6.72
N ALA A 14 10.81 9.53 6.33
CA ALA A 14 10.42 10.94 6.42
C ALA A 14 9.20 11.20 5.51
N GLU A 15 8.45 12.28 5.75
CA GLU A 15 7.18 12.52 5.07
C GLU A 15 7.31 12.67 3.55
N ASP A 16 8.31 13.42 3.10
CA ASP A 16 8.63 13.62 1.68
C ASP A 16 9.01 12.30 0.99
N GLN A 17 9.86 11.50 1.65
CA GLN A 17 10.26 10.18 1.15
C GLN A 17 9.08 9.21 1.14
N ARG A 18 8.21 9.30 2.15
CA ARG A 18 7.02 8.47 2.27
C ARG A 18 6.00 8.78 1.18
N GLU A 19 5.79 10.06 0.87
CA GLU A 19 4.87 10.48 -0.19
C GLU A 19 5.31 9.92 -1.55
N LEU A 20 6.59 10.09 -1.90
CA LEU A 20 7.17 9.54 -3.14
C LEU A 20 7.05 8.02 -3.19
N ALA A 21 7.43 7.35 -2.10
CA ALA A 21 7.38 5.89 -2.01
C ALA A 21 5.96 5.33 -2.11
N LEU A 22 5.00 5.95 -1.44
CA LEU A 22 3.60 5.54 -1.49
C LEU A 22 2.96 5.84 -2.84
N SER A 23 3.32 6.94 -3.50
CA SER A 23 2.86 7.22 -4.86
C SER A 23 3.29 6.12 -5.82
N ALA A 24 4.55 5.69 -5.77
CA ALA A 24 5.06 4.59 -6.59
C ALA A 24 4.43 3.24 -6.24
N LEU A 25 4.12 2.98 -4.97
CA LEU A 25 3.37 1.78 -4.60
C LEU A 25 1.94 1.83 -5.12
N PHE A 26 1.27 2.97 -4.98
CA PHE A 26 -0.13 3.12 -5.36
C PHE A 26 -0.32 2.98 -6.88
N SER A 27 0.66 3.35 -7.72
CA SER A 27 0.56 3.06 -9.16
C SER A 27 0.55 1.56 -9.48
N GLU A 28 1.09 0.72 -8.60
CA GLU A 28 1.11 -0.74 -8.78
C GLU A 28 -0.13 -1.42 -8.21
N LEU A 29 -0.79 -0.83 -7.20
CA LEU A 29 -1.96 -1.41 -6.55
C LEU A 29 -3.21 -1.35 -7.45
N THR A 30 -4.11 -2.29 -7.22
CA THR A 30 -5.43 -2.29 -7.84
C THR A 30 -6.30 -1.15 -7.31
N ILE A 31 -7.30 -0.78 -8.11
CA ILE A 31 -8.33 0.17 -7.71
C ILE A 31 -9.05 -0.26 -6.41
N TYR A 32 -9.20 -1.56 -6.15
CA TYR A 32 -9.84 -2.06 -4.93
C TYR A 32 -9.02 -1.73 -3.68
N SER A 33 -7.70 -1.89 -3.73
CA SER A 33 -6.84 -1.48 -2.63
C SER A 33 -6.84 0.03 -2.43
N HIS A 34 -6.94 0.83 -3.51
CA HIS A 34 -7.12 2.28 -3.36
C HIS A 34 -8.42 2.61 -2.62
N TYR A 35 -9.53 1.95 -2.97
CA TYR A 35 -10.80 2.13 -2.27
C TYR A 35 -10.70 1.78 -0.78
N VAL A 36 -10.11 0.62 -0.45
CA VAL A 36 -9.94 0.19 0.94
C VAL A 36 -9.09 1.20 1.73
N ILE A 37 -7.97 1.65 1.17
CA ILE A 37 -7.07 2.61 1.81
C ILE A 37 -7.77 3.97 2.02
N LEU A 38 -8.60 4.41 1.09
CA LEU A 38 -9.37 5.66 1.24
C LEU A 38 -10.48 5.51 2.27
N GLU A 39 -11.26 4.43 2.18
CA GLU A 39 -12.35 4.13 3.11
C GLU A 39 -11.84 4.00 4.54
N SER A 40 -10.69 3.37 4.74
CA SER A 40 -10.07 3.23 6.06
C SER A 40 -9.72 4.61 6.66
N GLN A 41 -9.23 5.55 5.85
CA GLN A 41 -8.92 6.91 6.29
C GLN A 41 -10.17 7.72 6.62
N LEU A 42 -11.25 7.57 5.84
CA LEU A 42 -12.52 8.27 6.09
C LEU A 42 -13.21 7.76 7.37
N ASN A 43 -12.99 6.50 7.72
CA ASN A 43 -13.52 5.89 8.95
C ASN A 43 -12.54 5.96 10.13
N TRP A 44 -11.39 6.62 9.97
CA TRP A 44 -10.43 6.79 11.04
C TRP A 44 -10.96 7.74 12.12
N ASP A 45 -10.60 7.46 13.37
CA ASP A 45 -10.90 8.33 14.51
C ASP A 45 -10.07 9.62 14.41
N GLY A 46 -10.71 10.70 13.98
CA GLY A 46 -10.08 12.00 13.73
C GLY A 46 -9.46 12.66 14.97
N ASP A 47 -9.75 12.17 16.18
CA ASP A 47 -9.23 12.71 17.44
C ASP A 47 -7.86 12.14 17.82
N ALA A 48 -7.39 11.08 17.14
CA ALA A 48 -6.08 10.48 17.37
C ALA A 48 -4.91 11.31 16.80
N SER A 49 -3.71 11.08 17.33
CA SER A 49 -2.53 11.82 16.86
C SER A 49 -2.16 11.45 15.42
N TYR A 50 -1.52 12.38 14.71
CA TYR A 50 -1.03 12.14 13.35
C TYR A 50 -0.04 10.95 13.28
N THR A 51 0.75 10.73 14.32
CA THR A 51 1.66 9.58 14.42
C THR A 51 0.89 8.26 14.46
N GLU A 52 -0.22 8.20 15.18
CA GLU A 52 -1.10 7.02 15.23
C GLU A 52 -1.82 6.81 13.90
N PHE A 53 -2.31 7.89 13.28
CA PHE A 53 -2.88 7.84 11.94
C PHE A 53 -1.89 7.25 10.92
N LYS A 54 -0.62 7.69 10.94
CA LYS A 54 0.40 7.14 10.02
C LYS A 54 0.62 5.65 10.23
N LYS A 55 0.73 5.19 11.49
CA LYS A 55 0.88 3.76 11.81
C LYS A 55 -0.32 2.96 11.31
N TYR A 56 -1.53 3.46 11.55
CA TYR A 56 -2.76 2.86 11.06
C TYR A 56 -2.78 2.76 9.53
N GLN A 57 -2.52 3.87 8.84
CA GLN A 57 -2.50 3.91 7.37
C GLN A 57 -1.45 2.94 6.81
N ASN A 58 -0.26 2.89 7.40
CA ASN A 58 0.80 1.96 7.01
C ASN A 58 0.36 0.50 7.17
N GLU A 59 -0.33 0.16 8.26
CA GLU A 59 -0.87 -1.18 8.48
C GLU A 59 -1.92 -1.57 7.44
N VAL A 60 -2.85 -0.66 7.11
CA VAL A 60 -3.84 -0.90 6.06
C VAL A 60 -3.18 -1.13 4.71
N ILE A 61 -2.14 -0.34 4.39
CA ILE A 61 -1.36 -0.50 3.15
C ILE A 61 -0.66 -1.87 3.14
N ARG A 62 -0.03 -2.29 4.24
CA ARG A 62 0.61 -3.61 4.36
C ARG A 62 -0.38 -4.74 4.09
N GLU A 63 -1.57 -4.69 4.68
CA GLU A 63 -2.58 -5.73 4.47
C GLU A 63 -3.15 -5.72 3.05
N CYS A 64 -3.34 -4.54 2.44
CA CYS A 64 -3.71 -4.45 1.02
C CYS A 64 -2.66 -5.14 0.12
N VAL A 65 -1.39 -4.81 0.30
CA VAL A 65 -0.28 -5.39 -0.48
C VAL A 65 -0.23 -6.92 -0.29
N LYS A 66 -0.37 -7.39 0.96
CA LYS A 66 -0.39 -8.83 1.28
C LYS A 66 -1.55 -9.56 0.60
N ILE A 67 -2.75 -8.96 0.59
CA ILE A 67 -3.91 -9.53 -0.12
C ILE A 67 -3.64 -9.58 -1.62
N GLU A 68 -3.10 -8.52 -2.21
CA GLU A 68 -2.81 -8.48 -3.64
C GLU A 68 -1.71 -9.46 -4.09
N ILE A 69 -0.71 -9.71 -3.25
CA ILE A 69 0.34 -10.71 -3.47
C ILE A 69 -0.20 -12.14 -3.30
N SER A 70 -1.28 -12.33 -2.53
CA SER A 70 -1.87 -13.65 -2.30
C SER A 70 -2.34 -14.33 -3.60
N PHE A 71 -2.60 -15.63 -3.51
CA PHE A 71 -3.16 -16.39 -4.64
C PHE A 71 -4.43 -15.71 -5.22
N TRP A 72 -5.37 -15.32 -4.36
CA TRP A 72 -6.61 -14.68 -4.79
C TRP A 72 -6.37 -13.27 -5.35
N GLY A 73 -5.44 -12.53 -4.76
CA GLY A 73 -5.02 -11.22 -5.29
C GLY A 73 -4.46 -11.33 -6.70
N SER A 74 -3.58 -12.30 -6.94
CA SER A 74 -3.02 -12.59 -8.27
C SER A 74 -4.10 -12.96 -9.30
N VAL A 75 -5.10 -13.76 -8.90
CA VAL A 75 -6.25 -14.09 -9.76
C VAL A 75 -7.04 -12.83 -10.12
N LEU A 76 -7.35 -11.97 -9.13
CA LEU A 76 -8.09 -10.73 -9.35
C LEU A 76 -7.31 -9.75 -10.24
N ARG A 77 -6.02 -9.57 -10.01
CA ARG A 77 -5.15 -8.71 -10.83
C ARG A 77 -5.15 -9.15 -12.29
N ARG A 78 -5.02 -10.46 -12.55
CA ARG A 78 -5.11 -11.00 -13.91
C ARG A 78 -6.48 -10.76 -14.55
N TYR A 79 -7.56 -10.87 -13.78
CA TYR A 79 -8.90 -10.54 -14.27
C TYR A 79 -9.04 -9.06 -14.68
N LEU A 80 -8.31 -8.17 -14.00
CA LEU A 80 -8.21 -6.74 -14.35
C LEU A 80 -7.19 -6.44 -15.46
N GLY A 81 -6.54 -7.47 -16.03
CA GLY A 81 -5.51 -7.29 -17.06
C GLY A 81 -4.16 -6.77 -16.52
N LEU A 82 -3.91 -6.91 -15.22
CA LEU A 82 -2.68 -6.51 -14.56
C LEU A 82 -1.77 -7.71 -14.30
N GLU A 83 -0.46 -7.45 -14.31
CA GLU A 83 0.53 -8.44 -13.86
C GLU A 83 0.39 -8.71 -12.36
N PRO A 84 0.66 -9.95 -11.89
CA PRO A 84 0.66 -10.26 -10.47
C PRO A 84 1.62 -9.36 -9.68
N LEU A 85 1.14 -8.81 -8.57
CA LEU A 85 2.00 -8.11 -7.62
C LEU A 85 2.86 -9.14 -6.88
N THR A 86 4.14 -8.86 -6.71
CA THR A 86 5.04 -9.71 -5.95
C THR A 86 5.90 -8.87 -5.02
N HIS A 87 6.53 -9.51 -4.04
CA HIS A 87 7.54 -8.87 -3.19
C HIS A 87 8.73 -8.28 -3.98
N ARG A 88 8.96 -8.76 -5.20
CA ARG A 88 10.07 -8.34 -6.09
C ARG A 88 9.64 -7.33 -7.15
N THR A 89 8.37 -6.94 -7.20
CA THR A 89 7.90 -5.92 -8.13
C THR A 89 8.66 -4.61 -7.88
N GLU A 90 9.23 -4.06 -8.94
CA GLU A 90 9.97 -2.80 -8.91
C GLU A 90 9.01 -1.62 -8.86
N LEU A 91 9.27 -0.71 -7.93
CA LEU A 91 8.57 0.55 -7.76
C LEU A 91 9.40 1.66 -8.40
N TRP A 92 8.78 2.36 -9.35
CA TRP A 92 9.36 3.47 -10.09
C TRP A 92 9.10 4.78 -9.34
N LEU A 93 10.14 5.27 -8.66
CA LEU A 93 10.14 6.51 -7.88
C LEU A 93 10.40 7.75 -8.75
#